data_AF-A0A1F4VK09-F1
#
_entry.id   AF-A0A1F4VK09-F1
#
_cell.length_a   1.000
_cell.length_b   1.000
_cell.length_c   1.000
_cell.angle_alpha   90.00
_cell.angle_beta   90.00
_cell.angle_gamma   90.00
#
_symmetry.space_group_name_H-M   'P 1'
#
loop_
_entity.id
_entity.type
_entity.pdbx_description
1 polymer ?
#
loop_
_entity_poly.entity_id
_entity_poly.type
_entity_poly.pdbx_seq_one_letter_code
_entity_poly.pdbx_strand_id
1 'polypeptide(L)'
;MTDFENQQLRYCLYARKSTESDERQAMSIDSQIKEMMEQATKENLNIVEIRQESHSAKLSRARPVFKQLIADIDKGLFDAIITWAPDRLSRNAGDLGALVDLMDRKQLLHIKTYSQTFSNNPNEKFLLMILCSQAKLENDHRGENVKRGIRAKCERGWRPCMSPLGYFNRTFNGEIDIVLDSVKVPIIKEMFELVAYCGFSGRSLKRYLDREKNFKSRRGGGQAKPK
;
A
#
# COMPACT_ATOMS: atom_id res chain seq x y z
N MET A 1 -19.81 5.04 46.12
CA MET A 1 -20.21 6.22 45.33
C MET A 1 -18.93 6.83 44.81
N THR A 2 -18.51 6.43 43.61
CA THR A 2 -17.25 6.88 42.97
C THR A 2 -17.55 7.14 41.51
N ASP A 3 -17.44 8.41 41.14
CA ASP A 3 -17.84 9.07 39.89
C ASP A 3 -17.03 8.66 38.64
N PHE A 4 -17.14 7.41 38.19
CA PHE A 4 -16.48 6.95 36.95
C PHE A 4 -17.44 6.60 35.80
N GLU A 5 -18.75 6.73 35.98
CA GLU A 5 -19.73 6.19 35.01
C GLU A 5 -20.11 7.08 33.83
N ASN A 6 -19.45 8.23 33.59
CA ASN A 6 -19.90 9.12 32.52
C ASN A 6 -18.82 9.90 31.75
N GLN A 7 -17.60 9.38 31.67
CA GLN A 7 -16.59 9.96 30.78
C GLN A 7 -16.69 9.31 29.40
N GLN A 8 -17.20 10.07 28.43
CA GLN A 8 -17.31 9.64 27.04
C GLN A 8 -15.91 9.36 26.47
N LEU A 9 -15.67 8.12 26.04
CA LEU A 9 -14.41 7.68 25.43
C LEU A 9 -14.04 8.59 24.25
N ARG A 10 -12.77 8.97 24.18
CA ARG A 10 -12.17 9.79 23.13
C ARG A 10 -11.52 8.88 22.11
N TYR A 11 -12.15 8.79 20.94
CA TYR A 11 -11.71 7.95 19.85
C TYR A 11 -10.77 8.69 18.90
N CYS A 12 -9.66 8.05 18.54
CA CYS A 12 -8.89 8.40 17.36
C CYS A 12 -9.30 7.48 16.19
N LEU A 13 -9.72 8.07 15.07
CA LEU A 13 -9.96 7.34 13.83
C LEU A 13 -8.63 7.08 13.14
N TYR A 14 -8.30 5.82 12.89
CA TYR A 14 -7.09 5.43 12.18
C TYR A 14 -7.41 4.71 10.87
N ALA A 15 -7.08 5.36 9.75
CA ALA A 15 -7.28 4.85 8.40
C ALA A 15 -5.94 4.62 7.68
N ARG A 16 -5.82 3.51 6.96
CA ARG A 16 -4.58 3.13 6.26
C ARG A 16 -4.89 2.58 4.87
N LYS A 17 -4.08 2.95 3.87
CA LYS A 17 -4.16 2.34 2.52
C LYS A 17 -3.26 1.10 2.47
N SER A 18 -3.78 -0.07 2.09
CA SER A 18 -2.92 -1.23 1.83
C SER A 18 -2.14 -1.04 0.54
N THR A 19 -0.85 -1.42 0.52
CA THR A 19 0.02 -1.40 -0.66
C THR A 19 -0.23 -2.53 -1.65
N GLU A 20 -0.87 -3.62 -1.21
CA GLU A 20 -0.72 -4.94 -1.85
C GLU A 20 -2.00 -5.51 -2.46
N SER A 21 -3.14 -4.83 -2.29
CA SER A 21 -4.35 -5.13 -3.04
C SER A 21 -4.32 -4.36 -4.35
N ASP A 22 -4.60 -5.03 -5.47
CA ASP A 22 -4.95 -4.37 -6.72
C ASP A 22 -5.83 -3.15 -6.43
N GLU A 23 -5.44 -1.98 -6.95
CA GLU A 23 -6.09 -0.69 -6.69
C GLU A 23 -7.61 -0.71 -6.97
N ARG A 24 -8.10 -1.76 -7.63
CA ARG A 24 -9.50 -2.00 -7.98
C ARG A 24 -10.35 -2.55 -6.84
N GLN A 25 -9.78 -3.08 -5.74
CA GLN A 25 -10.56 -3.77 -4.69
C GLN A 25 -10.35 -3.25 -3.27
N ALA A 26 -9.32 -2.43 -3.00
CA ALA A 26 -9.19 -1.78 -1.70
C ALA A 26 -10.00 -0.49 -1.64
N MET A 27 -10.83 -0.37 -0.60
CA MET A 27 -11.46 0.91 -0.25
C MET A 27 -10.42 2.01 -0.08
N SER A 28 -10.70 3.17 -0.67
CA SER A 28 -9.89 4.37 -0.47
C SER A 28 -9.87 4.77 1.02
N ILE A 29 -8.85 5.53 1.42
CA ILE A 29 -8.79 6.11 2.77
C ILE A 29 -10.05 6.96 3.01
N ASP A 30 -10.47 7.75 2.02
CA ASP A 30 -11.66 8.60 2.13
C ASP A 30 -12.94 7.78 2.37
N SER A 31 -13.09 6.64 1.70
CA SER A 31 -14.23 5.73 1.91
C SER A 31 -14.20 5.12 3.31
N GLN A 32 -13.02 4.71 3.79
CA GLN A 32 -12.86 4.19 5.15
C GLN A 32 -13.24 5.25 6.20
N ILE A 33 -12.77 6.49 6.03
CA ILE A 33 -13.09 7.59 6.96
C ILE A 33 -14.57 7.87 6.95
N LYS A 34 -15.19 7.96 5.75
CA LYS A 34 -16.62 8.23 5.63
C LYS A 34 -17.46 7.19 6.38
N GLU A 35 -17.21 5.91 6.16
CA GLU A 35 -17.98 4.83 6.81
C GLU A 35 -17.73 4.79 8.32
N MET A 36 -16.50 5.01 8.77
CA MET A 36 -16.18 5.07 10.20
C MET A 36 -16.81 6.29 10.88
N MET A 37 -16.88 7.43 10.20
CA MET A 37 -17.56 8.64 10.70
C MET A 37 -19.07 8.44 10.78
N GLU A 38 -19.68 7.78 9.79
CA GLU A 38 -21.09 7.42 9.82
C GLU A 38 -21.39 6.46 10.98
N GLN A 39 -20.53 5.46 11.19
CA GLN A 39 -20.65 4.55 12.32
C GLN A 39 -20.48 5.26 13.67
N ALA A 40 -19.48 6.14 13.78
CA ALA A 40 -19.26 6.95 14.97
C ALA A 40 -20.47 7.84 15.29
N THR A 41 -21.11 8.41 14.26
CA THR A 41 -22.33 9.20 14.41
C THR A 41 -23.50 8.34 14.89
N LYS A 42 -23.69 7.14 14.32
CA LYS A 42 -24.76 6.21 14.72
C LYS A 42 -24.61 5.72 16.16
N GLU A 43 -23.37 5.50 16.60
CA GLU A 43 -23.05 4.97 17.93
C GLU A 43 -22.72 6.09 18.95
N ASN A 44 -22.86 7.37 18.58
CA ASN A 44 -22.52 8.54 19.42
C ASN A 44 -21.08 8.49 19.99
N LEU A 45 -20.12 8.06 19.18
CA LEU A 45 -18.70 8.03 19.53
C LEU A 45 -18.08 9.42 19.40
N ASN A 46 -17.30 9.83 20.40
CA ASN A 46 -16.57 11.10 20.38
C ASN A 46 -15.24 10.94 19.62
N ILE A 47 -15.23 11.25 18.33
CA ILE A 47 -14.00 11.27 17.51
C ILE A 47 -13.25 12.57 17.76
N VAL A 48 -12.11 12.50 18.44
CA VAL A 48 -11.28 13.68 18.77
C VAL A 48 -10.20 13.94 17.72
N GLU A 49 -9.79 12.91 16.98
CA GLU A 49 -8.64 12.97 16.07
C GLU A 49 -8.84 11.99 14.91
N ILE A 50 -8.38 12.37 13.71
CA ILE A 50 -8.36 11.51 12.52
C ILE A 50 -6.92 11.37 12.01
N ARG A 51 -6.42 10.14 11.91
CA ARG A 51 -5.07 9.81 11.45
C ARG A 51 -5.10 8.94 10.21
N GLN A 52 -4.29 9.34 9.23
CA GLN A 52 -4.25 8.70 7.93
C GLN A 52 -2.83 8.27 7.61
N GLU A 53 -2.66 7.02 7.18
CA GLU A 53 -1.37 6.50 6.76
C GLU A 53 -1.44 6.02 5.30
N SER A 54 -0.85 6.81 4.40
CA SER A 54 -0.74 6.48 2.98
C SER A 54 0.63 5.87 2.68
N HIS A 55 0.62 4.69 2.07
CA HIS A 55 1.86 3.97 1.76
C HIS A 55 2.52 4.51 0.47
N SER A 56 3.44 5.46 0.62
CA SER A 56 4.51 5.67 -0.36
C SER A 56 5.58 4.59 -0.16
N ALA A 57 6.01 3.92 -1.23
CA ALA A 57 6.94 2.77 -1.22
C ALA A 57 8.25 2.98 -0.43
N LYS A 58 8.64 4.22 -0.14
CA LYS A 58 9.84 4.58 0.63
C LYS A 58 9.62 4.73 2.14
N LEU A 59 8.40 5.06 2.59
CA LEU A 59 8.07 5.34 4.01
C LEU A 59 7.39 4.14 4.71
N SER A 60 7.06 3.11 3.95
CA SER A 60 6.24 1.96 4.35
C SER A 60 6.77 1.14 5.53
N ARG A 61 8.06 1.20 5.87
CA ARG A 61 8.65 0.38 6.93
C ARG A 61 8.66 1.08 8.30
N ALA A 62 8.62 2.41 8.32
CA ALA A 62 8.78 3.19 9.55
C ALA A 62 7.48 3.40 10.33
N ARG A 63 6.32 3.32 9.64
CA ARG A 63 4.96 3.58 10.18
C ARG A 63 4.90 4.78 11.15
N PRO A 64 5.32 5.98 10.71
CA PRO A 64 5.46 7.12 11.61
C PRO A 64 4.12 7.52 12.25
N VAL A 65 3.01 7.39 11.52
CA VAL A 65 1.67 7.78 12.02
C VAL A 65 1.19 6.80 13.08
N PHE A 66 1.42 5.50 12.88
CA PHE A 66 1.08 4.50 13.89
C PHE A 66 1.93 4.64 15.15
N LYS A 67 3.24 4.88 15.02
CA LYS A 67 4.11 5.12 16.19
C LYS A 67 3.66 6.35 16.98
N GLN A 68 3.29 7.42 16.26
CA GLN A 68 2.72 8.60 16.87
C GLN A 68 1.37 8.31 17.55
N LEU A 69 0.52 7.45 16.96
CA LEU A 69 -0.74 6.99 17.55
C LEU A 69 -0.49 6.34 18.91
N ILE A 70 0.42 5.36 18.98
CA ILE A 70 0.78 4.67 20.23
C ILE A 70 1.33 5.66 21.27
N ALA A 71 2.24 6.54 20.87
CA ALA A 71 2.83 7.52 21.78
C ALA A 71 1.80 8.53 22.34
N ASP A 72 0.78 8.87 21.57
CA ASP A 72 -0.24 9.83 21.99
C ASP A 72 -1.33 9.19 22.85
N ILE A 73 -1.60 7.88 22.66
CA ILE A 73 -2.40 7.08 23.62
C ILE A 73 -1.66 7.00 24.95
N ASP A 74 -0.36 6.74 24.93
CA ASP A 74 0.46 6.65 26.14
C ASP A 74 0.44 7.97 26.95
N LYS A 75 0.38 9.12 26.25
CA LYS A 75 0.19 10.46 26.86
C LYS A 75 -1.25 10.75 27.30
N GLY A 76 -2.21 9.87 27.01
CA GLY A 76 -3.63 10.07 27.35
C GLY A 76 -4.37 11.11 26.50
N LEU A 77 -3.92 11.38 25.27
CA LEU A 77 -4.63 12.26 24.34
C LEU A 77 -5.96 11.66 23.87
N PHE A 78 -6.01 10.34 23.77
CA PHE A 78 -7.20 9.55 23.47
C PHE A 78 -7.04 8.16 24.09
N ASP A 79 -8.18 7.53 24.38
CA ASP A 79 -8.28 6.28 25.14
C ASP A 79 -9.01 5.19 24.33
N ALA A 80 -9.43 5.50 23.10
CA ALA A 80 -10.01 4.55 22.18
C ALA A 80 -9.54 4.75 20.73
N ILE A 81 -9.58 3.68 19.94
CA ILE A 81 -9.27 3.70 18.51
C ILE A 81 -10.49 3.22 17.73
N ILE A 82 -10.82 3.87 16.61
CA ILE A 82 -11.74 3.33 15.60
C ILE A 82 -11.00 3.12 14.29
N THR A 83 -11.16 1.95 13.69
CA THR A 83 -10.48 1.58 12.44
C THR A 83 -11.35 0.65 11.62
N TRP A 84 -11.15 0.57 10.31
CA TRP A 84 -12.00 -0.26 9.46
C TRP A 84 -11.95 -1.75 9.84
N ALA A 85 -10.73 -2.28 9.99
CA ALA A 85 -10.51 -3.70 10.25
C ALA A 85 -9.20 -3.94 11.01
N PRO A 86 -9.04 -5.09 11.72
CA PRO A 86 -7.83 -5.38 12.50
C PRO A 86 -6.53 -5.38 11.70
N ASP A 87 -6.58 -5.75 10.42
CA ASP A 87 -5.43 -5.75 9.50
C ASP A 87 -4.93 -4.34 9.13
N ARG A 88 -5.79 -3.33 9.29
CA ARG A 88 -5.43 -1.91 9.12
C ARG A 88 -4.65 -1.40 10.31
N LEU A 89 -4.94 -1.91 11.51
CA LEU A 89 -4.34 -1.51 12.77
C LEU A 89 -2.92 -2.07 12.97
N SER A 90 -2.75 -3.38 12.82
CA SER A 90 -1.47 -4.06 13.06
C SER A 90 -1.00 -4.84 11.82
N ARG A 91 0.29 -4.65 11.44
CA ARG A 91 0.93 -5.40 10.34
C ARG A 91 1.84 -6.52 10.85
N ASN A 92 2.26 -6.45 12.11
CA ASN A 92 3.22 -7.39 12.69
C ASN A 92 2.89 -7.68 14.16
N ALA A 93 3.47 -8.76 14.69
CA ALA A 93 3.25 -9.14 16.08
C ALA A 93 3.71 -8.06 17.09
N GLY A 94 4.71 -7.25 16.75
CA GLY A 94 5.18 -6.16 17.61
C GLY A 94 4.18 -5.01 17.76
N ASP A 95 3.56 -4.59 16.66
CA ASP A 95 2.52 -3.55 16.64
C ASP A 95 1.28 -4.00 17.43
N LEU A 96 0.93 -5.29 17.31
CA LEU A 96 -0.13 -5.91 18.09
C LEU A 96 0.24 -5.97 19.57
N GLY A 97 1.47 -6.36 19.90
CA GLY A 97 1.97 -6.39 21.28
C GLY A 97 1.93 -5.02 21.94
N ALA A 98 2.29 -3.96 21.22
CA ALA A 98 2.22 -2.58 21.73
C ALA A 98 0.77 -2.15 22.05
N LEU A 99 -0.20 -2.55 21.23
CA LEU A 99 -1.62 -2.27 21.50
C LEU A 99 -2.13 -3.04 22.73
N VAL A 100 -1.79 -4.32 22.82
CA VAL A 100 -2.18 -5.16 23.97
C VAL A 100 -1.56 -4.64 25.27
N ASP A 101 -0.30 -4.20 25.25
CA ASP A 101 0.37 -3.57 26.40
C ASP A 101 -0.33 -2.27 26.85
N LEU A 102 -0.72 -1.41 25.90
CA LEU A 102 -1.53 -0.22 26.22
C LEU A 102 -2.90 -0.57 26.80
N MET A 103 -3.51 -1.67 26.35
CA MET A 103 -4.76 -2.16 26.92
C MET A 103 -4.55 -2.67 28.34
N ASP A 104 -3.50 -3.45 28.60
CA ASP A 104 -3.15 -3.96 29.93
C ASP A 104 -2.87 -2.83 30.93
N ARG A 105 -2.22 -1.75 30.48
CA ARG A 105 -1.99 -0.51 31.25
C ARG A 105 -3.25 0.35 31.42
N LYS A 106 -4.38 -0.04 30.83
CA LYS A 106 -5.66 0.71 30.83
C LYS A 106 -5.56 2.12 30.20
N GLN A 107 -4.58 2.33 29.34
CA GLN A 107 -4.44 3.56 28.55
C GLN A 107 -5.26 3.47 27.26
N LEU A 108 -5.35 2.27 26.67
CA LEU A 108 -6.24 1.96 25.56
C LEU A 108 -7.42 1.12 26.07
N LEU A 109 -8.58 1.74 26.19
CA LEU A 109 -9.77 1.08 26.72
C LEU A 109 -10.47 0.29 25.63
N HIS A 110 -10.67 0.90 24.46
CA HIS A 110 -11.51 0.35 23.38
C HIS A 110 -10.82 0.42 22.01
N ILE A 111 -10.92 -0.66 21.24
CA ILE A 111 -10.62 -0.69 19.81
C ILE A 111 -11.91 -1.08 19.09
N LYS A 112 -12.47 -0.15 18.33
CA LYS A 112 -13.65 -0.36 17.50
C LYS A 112 -13.22 -0.67 16.07
N THR A 113 -13.75 -1.77 15.54
CA THR A 113 -13.72 -2.07 14.12
C THR A 113 -15.11 -1.96 13.52
N TYR A 114 -15.21 -2.00 12.18
CA TYR A 114 -16.52 -2.00 11.52
C TYR A 114 -17.43 -3.12 12.06
N SER A 115 -16.87 -4.32 12.24
CA SER A 115 -17.64 -5.51 12.63
C SER A 115 -17.77 -5.70 14.15
N GLN A 116 -16.77 -5.30 14.93
CA GLN A 116 -16.72 -5.65 16.36
C GLN A 116 -15.93 -4.64 17.20
N THR A 117 -16.23 -4.61 18.50
CA THR A 117 -15.49 -3.83 19.51
C THR A 117 -14.61 -4.77 20.33
N PHE A 118 -13.42 -4.31 20.69
CA PHE A 118 -12.51 -4.98 21.61
C PHE A 118 -12.20 -4.06 22.79
N SER A 119 -12.40 -4.57 23.99
CA SER A 119 -12.16 -3.93 25.28
C SER A 119 -11.04 -4.65 26.03
N ASN A 120 -10.66 -4.17 27.21
CA ASN A 120 -9.65 -4.81 28.06
C ASN A 120 -10.16 -6.10 28.77
N ASN A 121 -10.73 -7.01 28.00
CA ASN A 121 -11.14 -8.35 28.42
C ASN A 121 -10.14 -9.38 27.84
N PRO A 122 -9.63 -10.34 28.64
CA PRO A 122 -8.76 -11.41 28.12
C PRO A 122 -9.26 -12.10 26.86
N ASN A 123 -10.56 -12.39 26.77
CA ASN A 123 -11.15 -13.08 25.61
C ASN A 123 -11.14 -12.20 24.35
N GLU A 124 -11.42 -10.90 24.51
CA GLU A 124 -11.43 -9.95 23.39
C GLU A 124 -10.01 -9.64 22.92
N LYS A 125 -9.05 -9.52 23.84
CA LYS A 125 -7.62 -9.42 23.50
C LYS A 125 -7.14 -10.64 22.73
N PHE A 126 -7.51 -11.85 23.17
CA PHE A 126 -7.17 -13.08 22.46
C PHE A 126 -7.77 -13.11 21.06
N LEU A 127 -9.05 -12.74 20.91
CA LEU A 127 -9.71 -12.67 19.60
C LEU A 127 -9.05 -11.64 18.68
N LEU A 128 -8.70 -10.46 19.20
CA LEU A 128 -7.95 -9.44 18.45
C LEU A 128 -6.62 -10.01 17.95
N MET A 129 -5.89 -10.73 18.80
CA MET A 129 -4.62 -11.35 18.43
C MET A 129 -4.78 -12.39 17.33
N ILE A 130 -5.84 -13.23 17.40
CA ILE A 130 -6.15 -14.20 16.34
C ILE A 130 -6.42 -13.49 15.02
N LEU A 131 -7.29 -12.48 15.01
CA LEU A 131 -7.69 -11.78 13.78
C LEU A 131 -6.51 -11.06 13.13
N CYS A 132 -5.68 -10.38 13.93
CA CYS A 132 -4.46 -9.75 13.43
C CYS A 132 -3.45 -10.78 12.91
N SER A 133 -3.32 -11.93 13.56
CA SER A 133 -2.41 -13.01 13.13
C SER A 133 -2.88 -13.68 11.83
N GLN A 134 -4.19 -13.91 11.69
CA GLN A 134 -4.81 -14.43 10.47
C GLN A 134 -4.57 -13.49 9.29
N ALA A 135 -4.82 -12.20 9.48
CA ALA A 135 -4.57 -11.20 8.44
C ALA A 135 -3.10 -11.15 8.00
N LYS A 136 -2.16 -11.31 8.95
CA LYS A 136 -0.73 -11.41 8.66
C LYS A 136 -0.41 -12.66 7.82
N LEU A 137 -0.94 -13.82 8.22
CA LEU A 137 -0.74 -15.07 7.50
C LEU A 137 -1.23 -14.98 6.05
N GLU A 138 -2.42 -14.42 5.84
CA GLU A 138 -2.97 -14.21 4.50
C GLU A 138 -2.11 -13.29 3.64
N ASN A 139 -1.57 -12.23 4.24
CA ASN A 139 -0.67 -11.33 3.53
C ASN A 139 0.65 -12.00 3.15
N ASP A 140 1.23 -12.77 4.07
CA ASP A 140 2.48 -13.51 3.82
C ASP A 140 2.27 -14.58 2.73
N HIS A 141 1.17 -15.34 2.79
CA HIS A 141 0.77 -16.28 1.73
C HIS A 141 0.53 -15.60 0.38
N ARG A 142 -0.07 -14.40 0.35
CA ARG A 142 -0.22 -13.62 -0.89
C ARG A 142 1.14 -13.30 -1.49
N GLY A 143 2.10 -12.87 -0.69
CA GLY A 143 3.47 -12.61 -1.12
C GLY A 143 4.17 -13.85 -1.69
N GLU A 144 3.98 -15.01 -1.06
CA GLU A 144 4.50 -16.29 -1.56
C GLU A 144 3.85 -16.71 -2.87
N ASN A 145 2.54 -16.56 -3.00
CA ASN A 145 1.80 -16.88 -4.22
C ASN A 145 2.25 -15.99 -5.40
N VAL A 146 2.52 -14.70 -5.16
CA VAL A 146 3.10 -13.81 -6.18
C VAL A 146 4.47 -14.33 -6.63
N LYS A 147 5.37 -14.67 -5.69
CA LYS A 147 6.69 -15.23 -6.02
C LYS A 147 6.59 -16.55 -6.78
N ARG A 148 5.68 -17.43 -6.37
CA ARG A 148 5.40 -18.71 -7.04
C ARG A 148 4.90 -18.49 -8.46
N GLY A 149 3.98 -17.53 -8.66
CA GLY A 149 3.48 -17.17 -9.99
C GLY A 149 4.56 -16.58 -10.90
N ILE A 150 5.44 -15.74 -10.36
CA ILE A 150 6.61 -15.21 -11.10
C ILE A 150 7.55 -16.36 -11.49
N ARG A 151 7.85 -17.27 -10.56
CA ARG A 151 8.71 -18.43 -10.82
C ARG A 151 8.13 -19.35 -11.89
N ALA A 152 6.85 -19.69 -11.81
CA ALA A 152 6.17 -20.52 -12.80
C ALA A 152 6.19 -19.90 -14.21
N LYS A 153 6.08 -18.57 -14.31
CA LYS A 153 6.27 -17.86 -15.58
C LYS A 153 7.70 -18.05 -16.12
N CYS A 154 8.71 -17.84 -15.29
CA CYS A 154 10.11 -18.05 -15.70
C CYS A 154 10.38 -19.49 -16.16
N GLU A 155 9.87 -20.50 -15.45
CA GLU A 155 10.04 -21.92 -15.78
C GLU A 155 9.37 -22.29 -17.11
N ARG A 156 8.30 -21.60 -17.51
CA ARG A 156 7.65 -21.75 -18.82
C ARG A 156 8.33 -20.92 -19.93
N GLY A 157 9.47 -20.28 -19.65
CA GLY A 157 10.17 -19.40 -20.59
C GLY A 157 9.55 -18.01 -20.74
N TRP A 158 8.55 -17.66 -19.92
CA TRP A 158 7.89 -16.36 -19.97
C TRP A 158 8.64 -15.31 -19.16
N ARG A 159 8.70 -14.09 -19.69
CA ARG A 159 9.25 -12.93 -18.97
C ARG A 159 8.18 -12.35 -18.03
N PRO A 160 8.39 -12.38 -16.70
CA PRO A 160 7.37 -11.93 -15.72
C PRO A 160 7.28 -10.41 -15.59
N CYS A 161 8.30 -9.67 -16.05
CA CYS A 161 8.40 -8.23 -15.89
C CYS A 161 8.10 -7.49 -17.20
N MET A 162 8.26 -6.16 -17.17
CA MET A 162 8.06 -5.31 -18.34
C MET A 162 8.85 -5.81 -19.57
N SER A 163 8.18 -5.76 -20.72
CA SER A 163 8.78 -6.04 -22.02
C SER A 163 10.02 -5.17 -22.27
N PRO A 164 11.05 -5.69 -22.95
CA PRO A 164 12.18 -4.88 -23.43
C PRO A 164 11.74 -3.74 -24.35
N LEU A 165 12.62 -2.77 -24.58
CA LEU A 165 12.40 -1.73 -25.59
C LEU A 165 12.26 -2.37 -26.98
N GLY A 166 11.29 -1.91 -27.78
CA GLY A 166 10.95 -2.53 -29.06
C GLY A 166 9.89 -3.62 -28.97
N TYR A 167 9.43 -3.96 -27.76
CA TYR A 167 8.35 -4.90 -27.53
C TYR A 167 7.29 -4.28 -26.63
N PHE A 168 6.04 -4.73 -26.77
CA PHE A 168 4.96 -4.36 -25.87
C PHE A 168 4.23 -5.59 -25.33
N ASN A 169 3.66 -5.44 -24.14
CA ASN A 169 2.81 -6.46 -23.52
C ASN A 169 1.42 -6.35 -24.15
N ARG A 170 0.93 -7.40 -24.79
CA ARG A 170 -0.42 -7.53 -25.35
C ARG A 170 -1.19 -8.53 -24.50
N THR A 171 -2.35 -8.11 -23.98
CA THR A 171 -3.27 -9.06 -23.33
C THR A 171 -4.15 -9.70 -24.39
N PHE A 172 -4.13 -11.02 -24.50
CA PHE A 172 -4.98 -11.80 -25.39
C PHE A 172 -5.48 -13.05 -24.65
N ASN A 173 -6.80 -13.29 -24.65
CA ASN A 173 -7.45 -14.40 -23.94
C ASN A 173 -7.06 -14.53 -22.45
N GLY A 174 -6.81 -13.41 -21.77
CA GLY A 174 -6.41 -13.40 -20.36
C GLY A 174 -4.92 -13.68 -20.11
N GLU A 175 -4.14 -13.96 -21.14
CA GLU A 175 -2.69 -14.11 -21.08
C GLU A 175 -1.98 -12.85 -21.58
N ILE A 176 -0.84 -12.52 -20.97
CA ILE A 176 -0.02 -11.36 -21.37
C ILE A 176 1.12 -11.87 -22.23
N ASP A 177 1.03 -11.61 -23.53
CA ASP A 177 2.02 -11.93 -24.55
C ASP A 177 2.98 -10.76 -24.81
N ILE A 178 4.23 -11.05 -25.20
CA ILE A 178 5.23 -10.03 -25.55
C ILE A 178 5.43 -10.05 -27.05
N VAL A 179 4.91 -9.02 -27.70
CA VAL A 179 4.95 -8.88 -29.16
C VAL A 179 5.82 -7.71 -29.59
N LEU A 180 6.32 -7.79 -30.82
CA LEU A 180 7.12 -6.75 -31.44
C LEU A 180 6.29 -5.48 -31.64
N ASP A 181 6.88 -4.35 -31.29
CA ASP A 181 6.32 -3.03 -31.57
C ASP A 181 6.71 -2.63 -33.00
N SER A 182 5.77 -2.76 -33.95
CA SER A 182 6.01 -2.50 -35.38
C SER A 182 6.52 -1.09 -35.67
N VAL A 183 6.27 -0.13 -34.78
CA VAL A 183 6.76 1.26 -34.92
C VAL A 183 8.16 1.41 -34.35
N LYS A 184 8.45 0.82 -33.19
CA LYS A 184 9.76 0.98 -32.54
C LYS A 184 10.85 0.06 -33.09
N VAL A 185 10.49 -1.12 -33.59
CA VAL A 185 11.47 -2.12 -34.08
C VAL A 185 12.35 -1.58 -35.21
N PRO A 186 11.81 -0.94 -36.27
CA PRO A 186 12.64 -0.37 -37.34
C PRO A 186 13.61 0.69 -36.83
N ILE A 187 13.15 1.55 -35.90
CA ILE A 187 13.96 2.62 -35.30
C ILE A 187 15.10 2.02 -34.49
N ILE A 188 14.85 0.97 -33.72
CA ILE A 188 15.89 0.30 -32.92
C ILE A 188 16.92 -0.37 -33.83
N LYS A 189 16.50 -0.98 -34.94
CA LYS A 189 17.44 -1.57 -35.91
C LYS A 189 18.35 -0.50 -36.52
N GLU A 190 17.77 0.61 -36.96
CA GLU A 190 18.48 1.78 -37.48
C GLU A 190 19.46 2.36 -36.45
N MET A 191 19.10 2.37 -35.16
CA MET A 191 20.02 2.79 -34.10
C MET A 191 21.30 1.93 -34.05
N PHE A 192 21.18 0.61 -34.14
CA PHE A 192 22.34 -0.28 -34.15
C PHE A 192 23.19 -0.09 -35.40
N GLU A 193 22.55 0.11 -36.57
CA GLU A 193 23.24 0.35 -37.84
C GLU A 193 24.03 1.66 -37.83
N LEU A 194 23.46 2.75 -37.30
CA LEU A 194 24.15 4.04 -37.17
C LEU A 194 25.37 3.96 -36.26
N VAL A 195 25.31 3.17 -35.20
CA VAL A 195 26.46 2.96 -34.31
C VAL A 195 27.52 2.09 -34.99
N ALA A 196 27.11 0.98 -35.61
CA ALA A 196 28.02 0.00 -36.21
C ALA A 196 28.72 0.53 -37.47
N TYR A 197 28.00 1.19 -38.37
CA TYR A 197 28.51 1.59 -39.69
C TYR A 197 28.84 3.08 -39.79
N CYS A 198 28.15 3.93 -39.04
CA CYS A 198 28.37 5.38 -39.10
C CYS A 198 29.14 5.94 -37.90
N GLY A 199 29.56 5.08 -36.96
CA GLY A 199 30.35 5.48 -35.79
C GLY A 199 29.62 6.43 -34.82
N PHE A 200 28.28 6.41 -34.80
CA PHE A 200 27.51 7.32 -33.96
C PHE A 200 27.84 7.11 -32.48
N SER A 201 28.24 8.19 -31.80
CA SER A 201 28.30 8.20 -30.34
C SER A 201 26.89 8.16 -29.74
N GLY A 202 26.74 7.65 -28.50
CA GLY A 202 25.44 7.64 -27.82
C GLY A 202 24.77 9.03 -27.71
N ARG A 203 25.55 10.11 -27.63
CA ARG A 203 25.04 11.50 -27.65
C ARG A 203 24.51 11.91 -29.02
N SER A 204 25.22 11.54 -30.08
CA SER A 204 24.80 11.79 -31.46
C SER A 204 23.52 11.02 -31.78
N LEU A 205 23.45 9.76 -31.36
CA LEU A 205 22.29 8.90 -31.52
C LEU A 205 21.05 9.45 -30.79
N LYS A 206 21.22 9.93 -29.55
CA LYS A 206 20.13 10.56 -28.80
C LYS A 206 19.59 11.80 -29.51
N ARG A 207 20.46 12.69 -30.01
CA ARG A 207 20.04 13.88 -30.78
C ARG A 207 19.29 13.50 -32.06
N TYR A 208 19.77 12.49 -32.77
CA TYR A 208 19.12 11.96 -33.96
C TYR A 208 17.71 11.43 -33.64
N LEU A 209 17.58 10.60 -32.61
CA LEU A 209 16.30 10.04 -32.18
C LEU A 209 15.29 11.10 -31.73
N ASP A 210 15.76 12.16 -31.09
CA ASP A 210 14.90 13.27 -30.64
C ASP A 210 14.44 14.17 -31.78
N ARG A 211 15.30 14.43 -32.77
CA ARG A 211 15.02 15.37 -33.88
C ARG A 211 14.31 14.71 -35.06
N GLU A 212 14.79 13.56 -35.49
CA GLU A 212 14.36 12.93 -36.74
C GLU A 212 13.26 11.89 -36.53
N LYS A 213 13.25 11.22 -35.37
CA LYS A 213 12.34 10.08 -35.10
C LYS A 213 11.32 10.36 -33.99
N ASN A 214 11.40 11.52 -33.32
CA ASN A 214 10.58 11.89 -32.16
C ASN A 214 10.41 10.74 -31.14
N PHE A 215 11.49 9.99 -30.91
CA PHE A 215 11.43 8.73 -30.19
C PHE A 215 11.33 8.97 -28.68
N LYS A 216 10.15 8.68 -28.11
CA LYS A 216 9.92 8.81 -26.68
C LYS A 216 10.33 7.54 -25.94
N SER A 217 11.24 7.71 -24.97
CA SER A 217 11.54 6.62 -24.03
C SER A 217 10.32 6.33 -23.15
N ARG A 218 10.22 5.08 -22.68
CA ARG A 218 9.07 4.58 -21.90
C ARG A 218 8.83 5.32 -20.58
N ARG A 219 9.83 6.07 -20.07
CA ARG A 219 9.73 6.90 -18.85
C ARG A 219 9.31 8.35 -19.11
N GLY A 220 8.97 8.72 -20.35
CA GLY A 220 8.64 10.11 -20.67
C GLY A 220 9.87 11.00 -20.53
N GLY A 221 10.76 10.95 -21.52
CA GLY A 221 11.72 12.04 -21.73
C GLY A 221 10.96 13.27 -22.23
N GLY A 222 10.28 13.97 -21.32
CA GLY A 222 9.82 15.32 -21.57
C GLY A 222 11.03 16.19 -21.89
N GLN A 223 10.91 16.97 -22.97
CA GLN A 223 11.86 17.99 -23.38
C GLN A 223 12.37 18.75 -22.14
N ALA A 224 13.69 18.89 -22.02
CA ALA A 224 14.25 19.92 -21.17
C ALA A 224 13.66 21.25 -21.67
N LYS A 225 12.84 21.91 -20.84
CA LYS A 225 12.36 23.26 -21.14
C LYS A 225 13.59 24.14 -21.41
N PRO A 226 13.64 24.90 -22.52
CA PRO A 226 14.69 25.87 -22.71
C PRO A 226 14.63 26.90 -21.58
N LYS A 227 15.81 27.30 -21.10
CA LYS A 227 15.99 28.44 -20.18
C LYS A 227 15.54 29.73 -20.85
#